data_AF-A0A6N2C4V5-F1
#
_entry.id   AF-A0A6N2C4V5-F1
#
_cell.length_a   1.000
_cell.length_b   1.000
_cell.length_c   1.000
_cell.angle_alpha   90.00
_cell.angle_beta   90.00
_cell.angle_gamma   90.00
#
_symmetry.space_group_name_H-M   'P 1'
#
loop_
_entity.id
_entity.type
_entity.pdbx_description
1 polymer ?
#
loop_
_entity_poly.entity_id
_entity_poly.type
_entity_poly.pdbx_seq_one_letter_code
_entity_poly.pdbx_strand_id
1 'polypeptide(L)'
;MPTVSELKNFTNSEPDLRPSSTFHVPEDGEYFKPTPKQLKANEIPINVNDFRIAARNAIEAGFDGVEINSANSYIIDQFLNDQVNDRTDEYGGSIENRCRLALEIVGAVVDEIGSDRDEPRCLKSIRRAFEGTLIASGGCNETNGDEAITESYADLVSFGCLFLANPDLPKRFEVNAPLNKHYRSTFFKTDPVVEIAC
;
A
#
# COMPACT_ATOMS: atom_id res chain seq x y z
N MET A 1 -8.92 27.56 12.72
CA MET A 1 -8.41 26.20 12.94
C MET A 1 -9.25 25.59 14.05
N PRO A 2 -9.88 24.43 13.84
CA PRO A 2 -10.47 23.66 14.94
C PRO A 2 -9.36 23.10 15.83
N THR A 3 -9.71 22.81 17.08
CA THR A 3 -8.83 22.19 18.08
C THR A 3 -8.91 20.66 18.02
N VAL A 4 -7.92 19.98 18.62
CA VAL A 4 -7.90 18.51 18.75
C VAL A 4 -9.15 17.97 19.46
N SER A 5 -9.80 18.79 20.29
CA SER A 5 -11.07 18.48 20.95
C SER A 5 -12.25 18.38 19.97
N GLU A 6 -12.26 19.17 18.89
CA GLU A 6 -13.37 19.25 17.94
C GLU A 6 -13.32 18.12 16.91
N LEU A 7 -12.12 17.65 16.53
CA LEU A 7 -11.94 16.45 15.72
C LEU A 7 -12.56 15.20 16.37
N LYS A 8 -12.54 15.11 17.72
CA LYS A 8 -13.16 14.01 18.47
C LYS A 8 -14.68 14.00 18.46
N ASN A 9 -15.35 15.05 17.97
CA ASN A 9 -16.81 15.09 17.89
C ASN A 9 -17.34 14.58 16.54
N PHE A 10 -16.54 14.59 15.47
CA PHE A 10 -16.92 14.03 14.18
C PHE A 10 -17.10 12.51 14.19
N THR A 11 -16.50 11.79 15.15
CA THR A 11 -16.59 10.33 15.25
C THR A 11 -17.83 9.80 15.98
N ASN A 12 -18.68 10.69 16.54
CA ASN A 12 -19.66 10.31 17.56
C ASN A 12 -21.13 10.55 17.17
N SER A 13 -21.41 10.89 15.90
CA SER A 13 -22.78 11.16 15.41
C SER A 13 -23.27 10.20 14.32
N GLU A 14 -22.44 9.28 13.83
CA GLU A 14 -22.86 8.18 12.97
C GLU A 14 -23.00 6.89 13.80
N PRO A 15 -23.93 5.98 13.46
CA PRO A 15 -24.01 4.69 14.13
C PRO A 15 -22.71 3.90 13.93
N ASP A 16 -22.27 3.19 14.97
CA ASP A 16 -20.97 2.52 15.00
C ASP A 16 -20.88 1.39 13.95
N LEU A 17 -20.42 1.75 12.76
CA LEU A 17 -20.22 0.86 11.61
C LEU A 17 -18.94 0.03 11.72
N ARG A 18 -18.37 -0.14 12.92
CA ARG A 18 -17.48 -1.27 13.18
C ARG A 18 -18.22 -2.55 12.80
N PRO A 19 -17.75 -3.34 11.81
CA PRO A 19 -18.23 -4.70 11.69
C PRO A 19 -17.93 -5.40 13.00
N SER A 20 -18.87 -6.23 13.48
CA SER A 20 -18.64 -7.11 14.64
C SER A 20 -17.68 -8.24 14.25
N SER A 21 -16.46 -7.89 13.87
CA SER A 21 -15.41 -8.79 13.42
C SER A 21 -14.68 -9.41 14.61
N THR A 22 -15.46 -10.02 15.50
CA THR A 22 -15.05 -11.28 16.12
C THR A 22 -14.82 -12.27 14.99
N PHE A 23 -13.61 -12.26 14.41
CA PHE A 23 -13.17 -13.26 13.45
C PHE A 23 -13.17 -14.61 14.16
N HIS A 24 -14.26 -15.35 13.98
CA HIS A 24 -14.38 -16.70 14.48
C HIS A 24 -13.51 -17.60 13.60
N VAL A 25 -12.23 -17.66 13.94
CA VAL A 25 -11.28 -18.63 13.37
C VAL A 25 -11.75 -20.02 13.85
N PRO A 26 -12.13 -20.94 12.95
CA PRO A 26 -12.49 -22.29 13.35
C PRO A 26 -11.28 -22.99 14.00
N GLU A 27 -11.49 -23.82 15.02
CA GLU A 27 -10.39 -24.55 15.70
C GLU A 27 -9.66 -25.52 14.75
N ASP A 28 -10.34 -25.91 13.67
CA ASP A 28 -9.90 -26.74 12.54
C ASP A 28 -9.16 -25.96 11.43
N GLY A 29 -9.04 -24.63 11.53
CA GLY A 29 -8.02 -23.85 10.83
C GLY A 29 -8.22 -23.55 9.33
N GLU A 30 -9.35 -23.94 8.72
CA GLU A 30 -9.66 -23.51 7.35
C GLU A 30 -9.99 -22.01 7.28
N TYR A 31 -9.20 -21.27 6.48
CA TYR A 31 -9.45 -19.86 6.20
C TYR A 31 -10.63 -19.72 5.22
N PHE A 32 -11.83 -19.50 5.76
CA PHE A 32 -13.01 -19.23 4.95
C PHE A 32 -12.86 -17.92 4.15
N LYS A 33 -12.53 -18.05 2.86
CA LYS A 33 -12.47 -16.94 1.90
C LYS A 33 -13.81 -16.89 1.13
N PRO A 34 -14.76 -16.00 1.49
CA PRO A 34 -16.02 -15.89 0.76
C PRO A 34 -15.79 -15.44 -0.69
N THR A 35 -16.67 -15.88 -1.60
CA THR A 35 -16.69 -15.39 -2.98
C THR A 35 -16.87 -13.87 -2.98
N PRO A 36 -15.95 -13.09 -3.58
CA PRO A 36 -16.04 -11.63 -3.55
C PRO A 36 -17.21 -11.13 -4.41
N LYS A 37 -17.90 -10.09 -3.93
CA LYS A 37 -18.87 -9.34 -4.75
C LYS A 37 -18.11 -8.41 -5.70
N GLN A 38 -18.23 -8.66 -7.00
CA GLN A 38 -17.75 -7.75 -8.04
C GLN A 38 -18.34 -6.34 -7.86
N LEU A 39 -17.48 -5.31 -7.90
CA LEU A 39 -17.90 -3.90 -7.88
C LEU A 39 -18.65 -3.56 -9.18
N LYS A 40 -19.74 -2.81 -9.09
CA LYS A 40 -20.41 -2.23 -10.27
C LYS A 40 -19.58 -1.05 -10.81
N ALA A 41 -19.69 -0.76 -12.11
CA ALA A 41 -19.03 0.40 -12.70
C ALA A 41 -19.35 1.72 -11.98
N ASN A 42 -20.57 1.88 -11.47
CA ASN A 42 -20.99 3.07 -10.71
C ASN A 42 -20.60 3.06 -9.21
N GLU A 43 -20.02 1.96 -8.72
CA GLU A 43 -19.45 1.89 -7.36
C GLU A 43 -17.95 2.29 -7.38
N ILE A 44 -17.26 2.09 -8.51
CA ILE A 44 -15.81 2.35 -8.65
C ILE A 44 -15.38 3.82 -8.38
N PRO A 45 -16.08 4.86 -8.87
CA PRO A 45 -15.71 6.25 -8.55
C PRO A 45 -15.75 6.58 -7.05
N ILE A 46 -16.50 5.82 -6.25
CA ILE A 46 -16.49 5.94 -4.79
C ILE A 46 -15.14 5.44 -4.26
N ASN A 47 -14.69 4.27 -4.70
CA ASN A 47 -13.38 3.74 -4.30
C ASN A 47 -12.22 4.67 -4.71
N VAL A 48 -12.25 5.27 -5.90
CA VAL A 48 -11.26 6.28 -6.33
C VAL A 48 -11.25 7.48 -5.37
N ASN A 49 -12.42 7.96 -4.98
CA ASN A 49 -12.58 9.02 -3.99
C ASN A 49 -12.09 8.61 -2.59
N ASP A 50 -12.25 7.34 -2.19
CA ASP A 50 -11.78 6.85 -0.89
C ASP A 50 -10.24 6.86 -0.80
N PHE A 51 -9.55 6.46 -1.89
CA PHE A 51 -8.07 6.60 -1.99
C PHE A 51 -7.64 8.07 -1.90
N ARG A 52 -8.36 8.98 -2.57
CA ARG A 52 -8.10 10.43 -2.50
C ARG A 52 -8.23 10.97 -1.07
N ILE A 53 -9.30 10.60 -0.36
CA ILE A 53 -9.51 11.01 1.04
C ILE A 53 -8.44 10.40 1.96
N ALA A 54 -8.08 9.12 1.77
CA ALA A 54 -7.00 8.49 2.52
C ALA A 54 -5.65 9.19 2.33
N ALA A 55 -5.35 9.64 1.10
CA ALA A 55 -4.13 10.39 0.80
C ALA A 55 -4.09 11.75 1.50
N ARG A 56 -5.17 12.54 1.43
CA ARG A 56 -5.31 13.78 2.21
C ARG A 56 -5.09 13.53 3.70
N ASN A 57 -5.77 12.54 4.26
CA ASN A 57 -5.72 12.23 5.69
C ASN A 57 -4.31 11.84 6.15
N ALA A 58 -3.49 11.23 5.29
CA ALA A 58 -2.08 10.94 5.58
C ALA A 58 -1.24 12.24 5.65
N ILE A 59 -1.40 13.16 4.70
CA ILE A 59 -0.70 14.45 4.73
C ILE A 59 -1.17 15.32 5.91
N GLU A 60 -2.47 15.36 6.20
CA GLU A 60 -3.01 16.04 7.39
C GLU A 60 -2.53 15.43 8.71
N ALA A 61 -2.19 14.13 8.73
CA ALA A 61 -1.55 13.46 9.86
C ALA A 61 -0.02 13.68 9.93
N GLY A 62 0.58 14.36 8.96
CA GLY A 62 2.01 14.71 8.95
C GLY A 62 2.93 13.67 8.30
N PHE A 63 2.44 12.81 7.40
CA PHE A 63 3.28 11.97 6.56
C PHE A 63 3.85 12.77 5.38
N ASP A 64 5.10 12.49 4.97
CA ASP A 64 5.77 13.15 3.84
C ASP A 64 5.22 12.74 2.45
N GLY A 65 4.35 11.73 2.38
CA GLY A 65 3.80 11.19 1.13
C GLY A 65 3.04 9.87 1.34
N VAL A 66 2.61 9.24 0.24
CA VAL A 66 1.83 7.98 0.28
C VAL A 66 2.29 6.96 -0.77
N GLU A 67 2.15 5.68 -0.45
CA GLU A 67 2.38 4.56 -1.38
C GLU A 67 1.04 3.93 -1.79
N ILE A 68 0.75 3.89 -3.09
CA ILE A 68 -0.47 3.27 -3.63
C ILE A 68 -0.22 1.77 -3.84
N ASN A 69 -0.52 0.96 -2.82
CA ASN A 69 -0.34 -0.49 -2.85
C ASN A 69 -1.15 -1.14 -4.00
N SER A 70 -0.45 -1.42 -5.10
CA SER A 70 -1.00 -1.94 -6.35
C SER A 70 -0.59 -3.39 -6.64
N ALA A 71 -0.29 -4.16 -5.59
CA ALA A 71 0.31 -5.49 -5.69
C ALA A 71 -0.39 -6.52 -4.78
N ASN A 72 0.20 -7.70 -4.63
CA ASN A 72 -0.16 -8.73 -3.64
C ASN A 72 -1.65 -9.15 -3.67
N SER A 73 -2.29 -9.13 -4.84
CA SER A 73 -3.71 -9.43 -5.06
C SER A 73 -4.68 -8.55 -4.26
N TYR A 74 -4.29 -7.31 -3.94
CA TYR A 74 -5.22 -6.26 -3.52
C TYR A 74 -5.95 -5.64 -4.72
N ILE A 75 -6.91 -4.74 -4.47
CA ILE A 75 -7.95 -4.36 -5.44
C ILE A 75 -7.42 -3.86 -6.80
N ILE A 76 -6.29 -3.15 -6.82
CA ILE A 76 -5.71 -2.64 -8.09
C ILE A 76 -5.08 -3.79 -8.89
N ASP A 77 -4.33 -4.69 -8.25
CA ASP A 77 -3.77 -5.91 -8.87
C ASP A 77 -4.88 -6.83 -9.41
N GLN A 78 -5.99 -6.96 -8.67
CA GLN A 78 -7.17 -7.70 -9.12
C GLN A 78 -7.79 -7.14 -10.41
N PHE A 79 -7.74 -5.82 -10.63
CA PHE A 79 -8.19 -5.19 -11.88
C PHE A 79 -7.13 -5.28 -12.99
N LEU A 80 -5.84 -5.19 -12.67
CA LEU A 80 -4.76 -5.29 -13.65
C LEU A 80 -4.63 -6.70 -14.26
N ASN A 81 -4.90 -7.75 -13.48
CA ASN A 81 -4.67 -9.15 -13.85
C ASN A 81 -5.85 -9.77 -14.63
N ASP A 82 -5.63 -10.24 -15.87
CA ASP A 82 -6.68 -10.87 -16.70
C ASP A 82 -7.10 -12.27 -16.25
N GLN A 83 -6.37 -12.92 -15.34
CA GLN A 83 -6.79 -14.16 -14.70
C GLN A 83 -7.75 -13.92 -13.51
N VAL A 84 -8.03 -12.65 -13.19
CA VAL A 84 -8.88 -12.22 -12.06
C VAL A 84 -9.97 -11.24 -12.52
N ASN A 85 -9.65 -10.35 -13.46
CA ASN A 85 -10.58 -9.39 -14.05
C ASN A 85 -11.28 -9.98 -15.29
N ASP A 86 -12.43 -10.62 -15.08
CA ASP A 86 -13.33 -11.13 -16.12
C ASP A 86 -14.37 -10.10 -16.61
N ARG A 87 -14.22 -8.82 -16.23
CA ARG A 87 -15.20 -7.78 -16.55
C ARG A 87 -15.26 -7.51 -18.06
N THR A 88 -16.47 -7.23 -18.53
CA THR A 88 -16.77 -6.85 -19.92
C THR A 88 -17.16 -5.37 -20.07
N ASP A 89 -17.00 -4.57 -19.01
CA ASP A 89 -17.23 -3.12 -19.02
C ASP A 89 -15.93 -2.33 -19.23
N GLU A 90 -15.99 -1.01 -19.08
CA GLU A 90 -14.86 -0.09 -19.30
C GLU A 90 -13.66 -0.33 -18.36
N TYR A 91 -13.78 -1.19 -17.35
CA TYR A 91 -12.69 -1.56 -16.44
C TYR A 91 -12.15 -2.97 -16.66
N GLY A 92 -12.52 -3.67 -17.75
CA GLY A 92 -11.97 -4.98 -18.09
C GLY A 92 -11.79 -5.26 -19.59
N GLY A 93 -11.37 -6.49 -19.89
CA GLY A 93 -10.99 -6.94 -21.23
C GLY A 93 -9.63 -6.38 -21.68
N SER A 94 -9.62 -5.19 -22.27
CA SER A 94 -8.39 -4.59 -22.80
C SER A 94 -7.41 -4.23 -21.68
N ILE A 95 -6.11 -4.16 -22.00
CA ILE A 95 -5.09 -3.71 -21.05
C ILE A 95 -5.34 -2.26 -20.60
N GLU A 96 -5.84 -1.41 -21.49
CA GLU A 96 -6.17 -0.01 -21.22
C GLU A 96 -7.31 0.10 -20.18
N ASN A 97 -8.36 -0.72 -20.34
CA ASN A 97 -9.47 -0.80 -19.39
C ASN A 97 -9.04 -1.39 -18.05
N ARG A 98 -8.22 -2.44 -18.05
CA ARG A 98 -7.65 -3.02 -16.81
C ARG A 98 -6.77 -2.04 -16.04
N CYS A 99 -6.01 -1.20 -16.74
CA CYS A 99 -5.22 -0.12 -16.15
C CYS A 99 -6.05 1.09 -15.70
N ARG A 100 -7.32 1.22 -16.11
CA ARG A 100 -8.17 2.40 -15.84
C ARG A 100 -8.26 2.72 -14.35
N LEU A 101 -8.60 1.73 -13.52
CA LEU A 101 -8.73 1.93 -12.07
C LEU A 101 -7.41 2.42 -11.44
N ALA A 102 -6.27 1.85 -11.85
CA ALA A 102 -4.96 2.24 -11.35
C ALA A 102 -4.64 3.71 -11.71
N LEU A 103 -4.91 4.10 -12.95
CA LEU A 103 -4.66 5.45 -13.45
C LEU A 103 -5.60 6.50 -12.83
N GLU A 104 -6.87 6.15 -12.59
CA GLU A 104 -7.84 7.02 -11.91
C GLU A 104 -7.49 7.23 -10.44
N ILE A 105 -7.06 6.19 -9.73
CA ILE A 105 -6.57 6.30 -8.35
C ILE A 105 -5.29 7.15 -8.30
N VAL A 106 -4.32 6.91 -9.18
CA VAL A 106 -3.07 7.70 -9.24
C VAL A 106 -3.37 9.17 -9.54
N GLY A 107 -4.23 9.45 -10.53
CA GLY A 107 -4.64 10.81 -10.86
C GLY A 107 -5.31 11.51 -9.69
N ALA A 108 -6.34 10.89 -9.09
CA ALA A 108 -7.08 11.48 -7.97
C ALA A 108 -6.19 11.72 -6.73
N VAL A 109 -5.19 10.88 -6.47
CA VAL A 109 -4.22 11.10 -5.39
C VAL A 109 -3.27 12.25 -5.72
N VAL A 110 -2.70 12.30 -6.92
CA VAL A 110 -1.77 13.36 -7.36
C VAL A 110 -2.46 14.73 -7.41
N ASP A 111 -3.70 14.79 -7.88
CA ASP A 111 -4.52 16.02 -7.90
C ASP A 111 -4.84 16.56 -6.49
N GLU A 112 -4.78 15.71 -5.46
CA GLU A 112 -5.15 16.05 -4.08
C GLU A 112 -3.95 16.46 -3.22
N ILE A 113 -2.86 15.68 -3.24
CA ILE A 113 -1.67 15.94 -2.41
C ILE A 113 -0.55 16.66 -3.17
N GLY A 114 -0.69 16.80 -4.50
CA GLY A 114 0.34 17.32 -5.39
C GLY A 114 1.43 16.30 -5.71
N SER A 115 2.27 16.65 -6.69
CA SER A 115 3.55 15.99 -6.93
C SER A 115 4.66 17.03 -6.92
N ASP A 116 5.71 16.79 -6.12
CA ASP A 116 6.91 17.65 -5.94
C ASP A 116 7.83 17.73 -7.17
N ARG A 117 7.28 17.62 -8.40
CA ARG A 117 8.01 17.65 -9.67
C ARG A 117 7.19 18.36 -10.76
N ASP A 118 7.67 19.51 -11.20
CA ASP A 118 7.13 20.30 -12.31
C ASP A 118 7.35 19.64 -13.69
N GLU A 119 6.80 18.45 -13.97
CA GLU A 119 6.76 17.95 -15.35
C GLU A 119 5.64 16.93 -15.68
N PRO A 120 4.73 17.23 -16.64
CA PRO A 120 3.75 16.27 -17.13
C PRO A 120 4.32 15.43 -18.28
N ARG A 121 4.38 14.09 -18.13
CA ARG A 121 4.71 13.18 -19.25
C ARG A 121 4.19 11.74 -19.08
N CYS A 122 4.05 11.04 -20.21
CA CYS A 122 3.34 9.76 -20.33
C CYS A 122 4.28 8.56 -20.62
N LEU A 123 3.73 7.34 -20.52
CA LEU A 123 4.42 6.05 -20.40
C LEU A 123 4.89 5.42 -21.74
N LYS A 124 5.90 4.52 -21.67
CA LYS A 124 6.75 4.12 -22.81
C LYS A 124 7.60 2.80 -22.74
N SER A 125 7.63 1.83 -21.80
CA SER A 125 6.80 1.38 -20.64
C SER A 125 7.71 1.04 -19.41
N ILE A 126 7.15 1.08 -18.19
CA ILE A 126 7.80 1.00 -16.84
C ILE A 126 9.19 1.68 -16.73
N ARG A 127 10.38 1.05 -16.60
CA ARG A 127 11.64 1.85 -16.45
C ARG A 127 12.02 2.60 -17.74
N ARG A 128 11.39 2.30 -18.88
CA ARG A 128 11.47 3.10 -20.11
C ARG A 128 10.41 4.22 -20.16
N ALA A 129 9.65 4.43 -19.09
CA ALA A 129 8.43 5.23 -19.05
C ALA A 129 8.29 6.16 -17.85
N PHE A 130 8.68 5.62 -16.71
CA PHE A 130 8.67 6.26 -15.42
C PHE A 130 10.10 6.72 -15.20
N GLU A 131 10.35 7.96 -15.64
CA GLU A 131 11.61 8.68 -15.41
C GLU A 131 11.65 9.28 -13.98
N GLY A 132 10.64 8.95 -13.16
CA GLY A 132 10.64 9.12 -11.72
C GLY A 132 11.43 8.03 -10.99
N THR A 133 11.59 8.21 -9.68
CA THR A 133 12.39 7.34 -8.79
C THR A 133 11.72 5.98 -8.61
N LEU A 134 12.37 4.89 -9.04
CA LEU A 134 11.91 3.52 -8.85
C LEU A 134 12.56 2.86 -7.63
N ILE A 135 11.73 2.21 -6.81
CA ILE A 135 12.15 1.50 -5.60
C ILE A 135 12.03 -0.01 -5.85
N ALA A 136 13.13 -0.75 -5.75
CA ALA A 136 13.09 -2.21 -5.75
C ALA A 136 12.58 -2.75 -4.41
N SER A 137 11.86 -3.87 -4.45
CA SER A 137 11.39 -4.58 -3.25
C SER A 137 11.28 -6.08 -3.50
N GLY A 138 11.27 -6.86 -2.42
CA GLY A 138 11.06 -8.31 -2.43
C GLY A 138 12.35 -9.11 -2.34
N GLY A 139 12.66 -9.63 -1.14
CA GLY A 139 13.76 -10.58 -0.93
C GLY A 139 15.17 -10.00 -0.99
N CYS A 140 15.33 -8.68 -1.10
CA CYS A 140 16.62 -8.02 -1.18
C CYS A 140 17.49 -8.26 0.08
N ASN A 141 18.79 -8.41 -0.18
CA ASN A 141 19.89 -8.38 0.78
C ASN A 141 20.90 -7.30 0.33
N GLU A 142 22.01 -7.16 1.03
CA GLU A 142 23.07 -6.18 0.73
C GLU A 142 23.58 -6.33 -0.71
N THR A 143 24.07 -7.52 -1.06
CA THR A 143 24.70 -7.80 -2.37
C THR A 143 23.78 -7.58 -3.56
N ASN A 144 22.53 -8.09 -3.51
CA ASN A 144 21.60 -7.92 -4.64
C ASN A 144 20.85 -6.57 -4.61
N GLY A 145 20.92 -5.81 -3.51
CA GLY A 145 20.51 -4.41 -3.45
C GLY A 145 21.53 -3.51 -4.17
N ASP A 146 22.82 -3.69 -3.86
CA ASP A 146 23.91 -2.97 -4.53
C ASP A 146 23.97 -3.29 -6.03
N GLU A 147 23.73 -4.55 -6.42
CA GLU A 147 23.59 -4.99 -7.82
C GLU A 147 22.43 -4.26 -8.53
N ALA A 148 21.25 -4.19 -7.89
CA ALA A 148 20.08 -3.51 -8.46
C ALA A 148 20.27 -2.00 -8.69
N ILE A 149 21.07 -1.34 -7.85
CA ILE A 149 21.45 0.07 -8.02
C ILE A 149 22.56 0.20 -9.07
N THR A 150 23.61 -0.62 -8.99
CA THR A 150 24.80 -0.53 -9.86
C THR A 150 24.46 -0.82 -11.32
N GLU A 151 23.63 -1.82 -11.61
CA GLU A 151 23.13 -2.11 -12.95
C GLU A 151 21.97 -1.20 -13.39
N SER A 152 21.64 -0.17 -12.60
CA SER A 152 20.63 0.85 -12.89
C SER A 152 19.20 0.32 -13.10
N TYR A 153 18.85 -0.80 -12.45
CA TYR A 153 17.48 -1.33 -12.43
C TYR A 153 16.58 -0.54 -11.46
N ALA A 154 17.13 -0.06 -10.34
CA ALA A 154 16.43 0.71 -9.33
C ALA A 154 17.25 1.92 -8.86
N ASP A 155 16.55 2.94 -8.35
CA ASP A 155 17.16 4.15 -7.77
C ASP A 155 17.24 4.06 -6.24
N LEU A 156 16.37 3.23 -5.64
CA LEU A 156 16.30 2.91 -4.21
C LEU A 156 15.98 1.42 -4.02
N VAL A 157 16.31 0.86 -2.86
CA VAL A 157 15.99 -0.53 -2.49
C VAL A 157 15.31 -0.54 -1.11
N SER A 158 14.22 -1.29 -0.98
CA SER A 158 13.42 -1.40 0.24
C SER A 158 13.55 -2.76 0.91
N PHE A 159 13.68 -2.77 2.24
CA PHE A 159 14.07 -3.95 3.02
C PHE A 159 13.06 -4.27 4.15
N GLY A 160 12.01 -5.05 3.87
CA GLY A 160 11.02 -5.40 4.90
C GLY A 160 11.56 -6.31 6.02
N CYS A 161 11.78 -7.59 5.73
CA CYS A 161 12.13 -8.60 6.74
C CYS A 161 13.49 -8.35 7.44
N LEU A 162 14.43 -7.63 6.81
CA LEU A 162 15.71 -7.30 7.45
C LEU A 162 15.55 -6.15 8.45
N PHE A 163 14.81 -5.09 8.10
CA PHE A 163 14.61 -3.93 8.96
C PHE A 163 13.79 -4.28 10.23
N LEU A 164 12.81 -5.19 10.11
CA LEU A 164 12.05 -5.73 11.25
C LEU A 164 12.92 -6.40 12.33
N ALA A 165 14.11 -6.90 11.99
CA ALA A 165 15.06 -7.48 12.95
C ALA A 165 16.28 -6.58 13.25
N ASN A 166 16.47 -5.52 12.45
CA ASN A 166 17.64 -4.64 12.49
C ASN A 166 17.15 -3.18 12.32
N PRO A 167 16.68 -2.51 13.38
CA PRO A 167 16.23 -1.11 13.28
C PRO A 167 17.36 -0.15 12.90
N ASP A 168 18.61 -0.59 13.06
CA ASP A 168 19.86 0.06 12.69
C ASP A 168 20.44 -0.45 11.35
N LEU A 169 19.63 -1.13 10.51
CA LEU A 169 20.08 -1.78 9.26
C LEU A 169 20.98 -0.93 8.36
N PRO A 170 20.71 0.38 8.08
CA PRO A 170 21.58 1.19 7.24
C PRO A 170 23.00 1.31 7.80
N LYS A 171 23.13 1.41 9.13
CA LYS A 171 24.44 1.48 9.79
C LYS A 171 25.14 0.12 9.82
N ARG A 172 24.39 -0.99 9.80
CA ARG A 172 24.96 -2.33 9.69
C ARG A 172 25.61 -2.57 8.34
N PHE A 173 24.96 -2.20 7.23
CA PHE A 173 25.56 -2.25 5.90
C PHE A 173 26.82 -1.35 5.82
N GLU A 174 26.71 -0.08 6.24
CA GLU A 174 27.82 0.89 6.20
C GLU A 174 29.12 0.39 6.86
N VAL A 175 29.03 -0.45 7.90
CA VAL A 175 30.19 -1.01 8.63
C VAL A 175 30.35 -2.53 8.48
N ASN A 176 29.58 -3.17 7.58
CA ASN A 176 29.56 -4.63 7.36
C ASN A 176 29.32 -5.44 8.67
N ALA A 177 28.42 -4.96 9.53
CA ALA A 177 28.10 -5.59 10.81
C ALA A 177 27.17 -6.82 10.66
N PRO A 178 27.30 -7.85 11.53
CA PRO A 178 26.40 -9.00 11.52
C PRO A 178 24.92 -8.61 11.65
N LEU A 179 24.07 -9.23 10.82
CA LEU A 179 22.62 -9.00 10.82
C LEU A 179 21.90 -9.98 11.76
N ASN A 180 20.92 -9.46 12.50
CA ASN A 180 19.99 -10.25 13.29
C ASN A 180 19.06 -11.07 12.38
N LYS A 181 18.71 -12.28 12.83
CA LYS A 181 17.72 -13.14 12.16
C LYS A 181 16.29 -12.67 12.49
N HIS A 182 15.44 -12.63 11.48
CA HIS A 182 14.01 -12.35 11.66
C HIS A 182 13.22 -13.64 11.91
N TYR A 183 12.17 -13.57 12.74
CA TYR A 183 11.34 -14.70 13.12
C TYR A 183 9.89 -14.47 12.65
N ARG A 184 9.48 -15.10 11.54
CA ARG A 184 8.13 -14.90 10.96
C ARG A 184 6.99 -15.21 11.95
N SER A 185 7.24 -16.09 12.93
CA SER A 185 6.31 -16.44 14.01
C SER A 185 6.04 -15.31 15.02
N THR A 186 6.70 -14.15 14.91
CA THR A 186 6.43 -12.96 15.73
C THR A 186 5.93 -11.76 14.94
N PHE A 187 5.76 -11.86 13.61
CA PHE A 187 5.41 -10.71 12.76
C PHE A 187 3.98 -10.20 12.97
N PHE A 188 3.05 -11.08 13.32
CA PHE A 188 1.61 -10.79 13.41
C PHE A 188 1.03 -11.14 14.78
N LYS A 189 1.79 -10.81 15.85
CA LYS A 189 1.29 -10.88 17.21
C LYS A 189 0.69 -9.53 17.59
N THR A 190 -0.43 -9.56 18.31
CA THR A 190 -0.83 -8.42 19.14
C THR A 190 0.19 -8.24 20.25
N ASP A 191 0.54 -6.99 20.55
CA ASP A 191 1.22 -6.65 21.80
C ASP A 191 0.36 -7.07 23.00
N PRO A 192 0.96 -7.47 24.12
CA PRO A 192 0.21 -7.65 25.35
C PRO A 192 -0.44 -6.31 25.73
N VAL A 193 -1.75 -6.31 25.98
CA VAL A 193 -2.45 -5.11 26.45
C VAL A 193 -1.91 -4.78 27.84
N VAL A 194 -1.03 -3.78 27.90
CA VAL A 194 -0.53 -3.24 29.16
C VAL A 194 -1.66 -2.39 29.74
N GLU A 195 -2.47 -2.98 30.61
CA GLU A 195 -3.41 -2.24 31.45
C GLU A 195 -2.63 -1.31 32.40
N ILE A 196 -2.40 -0.08 31.96
CA ILE A 196 -1.92 1.00 32.82
C ILE A 196 -3.10 1.41 33.72
N ALA A 197 -3.25 0.70 34.83
CA ALA A 197 -4.13 1.10 35.92
C ALA A 197 -3.64 2.44 36.49
N CYS A 198 -4.43 3.49 36.26
CA CYS A 198 -4.21 4.84 36.78
C CYS A 198 -4.84 5.01 38.17
#